data_AF-A0A2G9PSJ4-F1
#
_entry.id   AF-A0A2G9PSJ4-F1
#
_cell.length_a   1.000
_cell.length_b   1.000
_cell.length_c   1.000
_cell.angle_alpha   90.00
_cell.angle_beta   90.00
_cell.angle_gamma   90.00
#
_symmetry.space_group_name_H-M   'P 1'
#
loop_
_entity.id
_entity.type
_entity.pdbx_description
1 polymer ?
#
loop_
_entity_poly.entity_id
_entity_poly.type
_entity_poly.pdbx_seq_one_letter_code
_entity_poly.pdbx_strand_id
1 'polypeptide(L)' 'MTLGEIVSRFPRATEIMLKSGLHCAGCPGAMMETVEMGAVAHGMTKAQLEKMLKEMNDAEKG' A
#
# COMPACT_ATOMS: atom_id res chain seq x y z
N MET A 1 -0.37 -7.39 -7.17
CA MET A 1 -1.47 -7.54 -6.20
C MET A 1 -2.24 -6.25 -6.15
N THR A 2 -3.55 -6.34 -6.03
CA THR A 2 -4.38 -5.14 -5.81
C THR A 2 -4.30 -4.70 -4.35
N LEU A 3 -4.67 -3.46 -4.08
CA LEU A 3 -4.82 -2.96 -2.72
C LEU A 3 -5.83 -3.81 -1.92
N GLY A 4 -6.94 -4.23 -2.53
CA GLY A 4 -7.92 -5.09 -1.87
C GLY A 4 -7.36 -6.45 -1.46
N GLU A 5 -6.54 -7.08 -2.31
CA GLU A 5 -5.85 -8.32 -1.97
C GLU A 5 -4.87 -8.14 -0.81
N ILE A 6 -4.13 -7.02 -0.80
CA ILE A 6 -3.16 -6.71 0.27
C ILE A 6 -3.88 -6.46 1.59
N VAL A 7 -4.93 -5.64 1.58
CA VAL A 7 -5.75 -5.35 2.77
C VAL A 7 -6.34 -6.63 3.37
N SER A 8 -6.75 -7.57 2.53
CA SER A 8 -7.37 -8.83 2.98
C SER A 8 -6.36 -9.86 3.49
N ARG A 9 -5.11 -9.84 3.00
CA ARG A 9 -4.12 -10.91 3.24
C ARG A 9 -2.97 -10.51 4.15
N PHE A 10 -2.64 -9.22 4.20
CA PHE A 10 -1.43 -8.71 4.84
C PHE A 10 -1.76 -7.53 5.76
N PRO A 11 -2.27 -7.80 6.97
CA PRO A 11 -2.64 -6.74 7.92
C PRO A 11 -1.45 -5.87 8.34
N ARG A 12 -0.23 -6.43 8.45
CA ARG A 12 0.97 -5.65 8.78
C ARG A 12 1.37 -4.72 7.63
N ALA A 13 1.38 -5.23 6.40
CA ALA A 13 1.60 -4.41 5.21
C ALA A 13 0.56 -3.27 5.09
N THR A 14 -0.70 -3.54 5.46
CA THR A 14 -1.77 -2.54 5.46
C THR A 14 -1.51 -1.41 6.44
N GLU A 15 -1.03 -1.72 7.65
CA GLU A 15 -0.66 -0.70 8.64
C GLU A 15 0.46 0.21 8.14
N ILE A 16 1.44 -0.35 7.40
CA ILE A 16 2.55 0.40 6.81
C ILE A 16 2.06 1.34 5.70
N MET A 17 1.13 0.90 4.85
CA MET A 17 0.52 1.76 3.83
C MET A 17 -0.17 2.96 4.47
N LEU A 18 -0.96 2.73 5.53
CA LEU A 18 -1.65 3.78 6.27
C LEU A 18 -0.66 4.78 6.88
N LYS A 19 0.40 4.29 7.54
CA LYS A 19 1.47 5.14 8.09
C LYS A 19 2.23 5.94 7.03
N SER A 20 2.31 5.39 5.81
CA SER A 20 2.95 6.03 4.66
C SER A 20 2.05 7.03 3.93
N GLY A 21 0.80 7.21 4.39
CA GLY A 21 -0.17 8.15 3.83
C GLY A 21 -1.10 7.55 2.78
N LEU A 22 -0.93 6.28 2.41
CA LEU A 22 -1.77 5.61 1.43
C LEU A 22 -3.00 4.99 2.11
N HIS A 23 -4.10 5.75 2.12
CA HIS A 23 -5.36 5.35 2.73
C HIS A 23 -6.28 4.70 1.70
N CYS A 24 -6.67 3.44 1.94
CA CYS A 24 -7.45 2.66 0.97
C CYS A 24 -8.93 2.52 1.36
N ALA A 25 -9.27 2.72 2.63
CA ALA A 25 -10.50 2.22 3.26
C ALA A 25 -11.83 2.87 2.83
N GLY A 26 -11.83 3.82 1.89
CA GLY A 26 -13.03 4.58 1.52
C GLY A 26 -13.34 4.70 0.02
N CYS A 27 -12.46 4.23 -0.86
CA CYS A 27 -12.66 4.33 -2.30
C CYS A 27 -12.87 2.93 -2.91
N PRO A 28 -14.10 2.58 -3.35
CA PRO A 28 -14.39 1.28 -3.96
C PRO A 28 -13.51 0.99 -5.18
N GLY A 29 -13.13 2.03 -5.94
CA GLY A 29 -12.22 1.90 -7.09
C GLY A 29 -10.78 1.56 -6.66
N ALA A 30 -10.31 2.12 -5.55
CA ALA A 30 -8.93 1.92 -5.09
C ALA A 30 -8.63 0.46 -4.72
N MET A 31 -9.63 -0.31 -4.30
CA MET A 31 -9.44 -1.73 -3.98
C MET A 31 -9.05 -2.58 -5.19
N MET A 32 -9.34 -2.11 -6.40
CA MET A 32 -8.96 -2.75 -7.66
C MET A 32 -7.63 -2.24 -8.21
N GLU A 33 -7.08 -1.16 -7.64
CA GLU A 33 -5.82 -0.57 -8.08
C GLU A 33 -4.60 -1.31 -7.51
N THR A 34 -3.44 -1.10 -8.12
CA THR A 34 -2.16 -1.51 -7.54
C THR A 34 -1.69 -0.48 -6.50
N VAL A 35 -0.74 -0.89 -5.65
CA VAL A 35 -0.09 0.01 -4.69
C VAL A 35 0.58 1.20 -5.38
N GLU A 36 1.22 0.97 -6.54
CA GLU A 36 1.89 2.02 -7.30
C GLU A 36 0.90 3.04 -7.86
N MET A 37 -0.23 2.59 -8.41
CA MET A 37 -1.26 3.50 -8.92
C MET A 37 -1.83 4.38 -7.80
N GLY A 38 -2.17 3.78 -6.66
CA GLY A 38 -2.61 4.53 -5.48
C GLY A 38 -1.53 5.51 -5.00
N ALA A 39 -0.27 5.08 -4.92
CA ALA A 39 0.84 5.93 -4.49
C ALA A 39 1.02 7.16 -5.40
N VAL A 40 0.95 6.98 -6.73
CA VAL A 40 1.05 8.08 -7.70
C VAL A 40 -0.16 9.01 -7.61
N ALA A 41 -1.38 8.48 -7.51
CA ALA A 41 -2.60 9.29 -7.36
C ALA A 41 -2.58 10.18 -6.11
N HIS A 42 -1.87 9.75 -5.07
CA HIS A 42 -1.67 10.48 -3.82
C HIS A 42 -0.35 11.26 -3.76
N GLY A 43 0.37 11.42 -4.88
CA GLY A 43 1.55 12.29 -4.98
C GLY A 43 2.81 11.75 -4.30
N MET A 44 2.90 10.44 -4.06
CA MET A 44 4.11 9.82 -3.51
C MET A 44 5.23 9.85 -4.55
N THR A 45 6.42 10.20 -4.09
CA THR A 45 7.64 10.07 -4.91
C THR A 45 8.02 8.59 -5.05
N LYS A 46 8.78 8.27 -6.11
CA LYS A 46 9.33 6.92 -6.33
C LYS A 46 10.11 6.42 -5.11
N ALA A 47 10.90 7.27 -4.46
CA ALA A 47 11.67 6.89 -3.27
C ALA A 47 10.77 6.54 -2.07
N GLN A 48 9.66 7.26 -1.89
CA GLN A 48 8.67 6.95 -0.84
C GLN A 48 7.96 5.61 -1.13
N LEU A 49 7.58 5.37 -2.39
CA LEU A 49 6.98 4.11 -2.80
C LEU A 49 7.94 2.92 -2.58
N GLU A 50 9.19 3.02 -3.03
CA GLU A 50 10.20 1.96 -2.85
C GLU A 50 10.47 1.67 -1.37
N LYS A 51 10.56 2.71 -0.55
CA LYS A 51 10.71 2.56 0.91
C LYS A 51 9.51 1.83 1.52
N MET A 52 8.29 2.26 1.20
CA MET A 52 7.06 1.63 1.70
C MET A 52 6.99 0.15 1.30
N LEU A 53 7.25 -0.17 0.03
CA LEU A 53 7.23 -1.56 -0.47
C LEU A 53 8.28 -2.43 0.23
N LYS A 54 9.48 -1.88 0.50
CA LYS A 54 10.51 -2.59 1.23
C LYS A 54 10.05 -2.89 2.66
N GLU A 55 9.49 -1.91 3.37
CA GLU A 55 8.98 -2.07 4.74
C GLU A 55 7.84 -3.10 4.79
N MET A 56 6.90 -3.06 3.84
CA MET A 56 5.82 -4.04 3.71
C MET A 56 6.38 -5.46 3.55
N ASN A 57 7.34 -5.65 2.64
CA ASN A 57 7.92 -6.97 2.38
C ASN A 57 8.75 -7.49 3.57
N ASP A 58 9.49 -6.62 4.25
CA ASP A 58 10.29 -7.02 5.40
C ASP A 58 9.42 -7.37 6.61
N ALA A 59 8.29 -6.67 6.79
CA ALA A 59 7.31 -6.99 7.82
C ALA A 59 6.71 -8.39 7.65
N GLU A 60 6.54 -8.89 6.41
CA GLU A 60 5.94 -10.21 6.15
C GLU A 60 6.94 -11.38 6.13
N LYS A 61 8.25 -11.11 6.19
CA LYS A 61 9.30 -12.15 6.29
C LYS A 61 9.54 -12.65 7.71
N GLY A 62 8.91 -12.02 8.70
CA GLY A 62 8.98 -12.38 10.13
C GLY A 62 7.85 -13.30 10.56
#